data_AF-B3RMS0-F1
#
_entry.id   AF-B3RMS0-F1
#
_cell.length_a   1.000
_cell.length_b   1.000
_cell.length_c   1.000
_cell.angle_alpha   90.00
_cell.angle_beta   90.00
_cell.angle_gamma   90.00
#
_symmetry.space_group_name_H-M   'P 1'
#
loop_
_entity.id
_entity.type
_entity.pdbx_description
1 polymer ?
#
loop_
_entity_poly.entity_id
_entity_poly.type
_entity_poly.pdbx_seq_one_letter_code
_entity_poly.pdbx_strand_id
1 'polypeptide(L)'
;RGALLMCDFILHHVRLFRERYCLELGAVVGLASLIVAPYAKRVYATDIGDDILKNCYLNLNYNEHLLANRSIYDIIRVRELNWLDGIPKLDSNSAAGTINAQFSWLKDDLLELYDCVDTIIACDVIYDDNQTSALLTLIKDILTLRNSKNSRKLFM
;
A
#
# COMPACT_ATOMS: atom_id res chain seq x y z
N ARG A 1 9.00 -9.27 -12.23
CA ARG A 1 10.09 -8.42 -12.77
C ARG A 1 9.75 -6.93 -12.66
N GLY A 2 8.49 -6.52 -12.82
CA GLY A 2 8.06 -5.14 -12.67
C GLY A 2 8.38 -4.53 -11.30
N ALA A 3 8.36 -5.29 -10.21
CA ALA A 3 8.75 -4.78 -8.89
C ALA A 3 10.19 -4.23 -8.85
N LEU A 4 11.16 -4.90 -9.49
CA LEU A 4 12.55 -4.42 -9.57
C LEU A 4 12.65 -3.15 -10.41
N LEU A 5 11.94 -3.11 -11.54
CA LEU A 5 11.89 -1.92 -12.38
C LEU A 5 11.25 -0.73 -11.66
N MET A 6 10.19 -0.97 -10.87
CA MET A 6 9.56 0.05 -10.04
C MET A 6 10.53 0.56 -8.96
N CYS A 7 11.34 -0.33 -8.37
CA CYS A 7 12.38 0.09 -7.42
C CYS A 7 13.42 0.99 -8.09
N ASP A 8 13.90 0.62 -9.28
CA ASP A 8 14.82 1.46 -10.06
C ASP A 8 14.17 2.82 -10.39
N PHE A 9 12.89 2.83 -10.77
CA PHE A 9 12.14 4.06 -11.02
C PHE A 9 12.03 4.94 -9.77
N ILE A 10 11.68 4.35 -8.62
CA ILE A 10 11.59 5.07 -7.33
C ILE A 10 12.94 5.69 -6.97
N LEU A 11 14.03 4.93 -7.09
CA LEU A 11 15.39 5.39 -6.79
C LEU A 11 15.86 6.49 -7.75
N HIS A 12 15.47 6.40 -9.03
CA HIS A 12 15.79 7.43 -10.02
C HIS A 12 14.93 8.71 -9.82
N HIS A 13 13.71 8.58 -9.31
CA HIS A 13 12.72 9.65 -9.19
C HIS A 13 12.26 9.93 -7.75
N VAL A 14 13.15 9.80 -6.77
CA VAL A 14 12.87 9.98 -5.32
C VAL A 14 12.01 11.22 -5.01
N ARG A 15 12.23 12.34 -5.70
CA ARG A 15 11.48 13.59 -5.49
C ARG A 15 9.98 13.45 -5.72
N LEU A 16 9.53 12.50 -6.53
CA LEU A 16 8.09 12.25 -6.75
C LEU A 16 7.39 11.70 -5.51
N PHE A 17 8.13 10.95 -4.69
CA PHE A 17 7.62 10.22 -3.53
C PHE A 17 7.87 10.94 -2.20
N ARG A 18 8.66 12.03 -2.22
CA ARG A 18 8.99 12.80 -1.02
C ARG A 18 7.74 13.37 -0.34
N GLU A 19 7.59 13.12 0.96
CA GLU A 19 6.44 13.54 1.79
C GLU A 19 5.07 13.01 1.32
N ARG A 20 5.05 11.96 0.49
CA ARG A 20 3.81 11.36 -0.02
C ARG A 20 3.23 10.30 0.89
N TYR A 21 1.93 10.08 0.79
CA TYR A 21 1.26 8.92 1.36
C TYR A 21 1.04 7.91 0.24
N CYS A 22 1.79 6.83 0.27
CA CYS A 22 1.82 5.80 -0.75
C CYS A 22 0.90 4.63 -0.37
N LEU A 23 0.17 4.10 -1.35
CA LEU A 23 -0.56 2.84 -1.27
C LEU A 23 0.00 1.90 -2.32
N GLU A 24 0.63 0.81 -1.89
CA GLU A 24 1.07 -0.27 -2.79
C GLU A 24 -0.03 -1.34 -2.89
N LEU A 25 -0.49 -1.59 -4.12
CA LEU A 25 -1.44 -2.65 -4.45
C LEU A 25 -0.66 -3.88 -4.91
N GLY A 26 -0.88 -5.03 -4.23
CA GLY A 26 -0.19 -6.27 -4.55
C GLY A 26 1.27 -6.25 -4.12
N ALA A 27 1.53 -5.87 -2.86
CA ALA A 27 2.88 -5.70 -2.34
C ALA A 27 3.67 -7.01 -2.25
N VAL A 28 2.99 -8.15 -2.08
CA VAL A 28 3.54 -9.51 -1.93
C VAL A 28 4.65 -9.60 -0.88
N VAL A 29 5.91 -9.36 -1.28
CA VAL A 29 7.08 -9.40 -0.39
C VAL A 29 7.44 -8.04 0.21
N GLY A 30 6.79 -6.95 -0.22
CA GLY A 30 6.97 -5.60 0.30
C GLY A 30 8.16 -4.84 -0.28
N LEU A 31 8.70 -5.26 -1.44
CA LEU A 31 9.93 -4.68 -1.97
C LEU A 31 9.79 -3.21 -2.38
N ALA A 32 8.77 -2.83 -3.16
CA ALA A 32 8.61 -1.43 -3.57
C ALA A 32 8.23 -0.55 -2.37
N SER A 33 7.40 -1.07 -1.45
CA SER A 33 7.13 -0.45 -0.14
C SER A 33 8.40 -0.14 0.64
N LEU A 34 9.33 -1.10 0.73
CA LEU A 34 10.60 -0.92 1.43
C LEU A 34 11.46 0.17 0.76
N ILE A 35 11.53 0.18 -0.58
CA ILE A 35 12.35 1.14 -1.34
C ILE A 35 11.77 2.56 -1.31
N VAL A 36 10.45 2.73 -1.28
CA VAL A 36 9.82 4.06 -1.23
C VAL A 36 9.78 4.64 0.19
N ALA A 37 9.79 3.79 1.22
CA ALA A 37 9.65 4.18 2.63
C ALA A 37 10.65 5.24 3.15
N PRO A 38 11.95 5.24 2.79
CA PRO A 38 12.87 6.30 3.20
C PRO A 38 12.45 7.72 2.78
N TYR A 39 11.64 7.82 1.73
CA TYR A 39 11.27 9.09 1.09
C TYR A 39 9.80 9.47 1.36
N ALA A 40 8.94 8.47 1.53
CA ALA A 40 7.52 8.67 1.80
C ALA A 40 7.26 9.11 3.25
N LYS A 41 6.11 9.77 3.44
CA LYS A 41 5.59 10.09 4.75
C LYS A 41 4.97 8.86 5.41
N ARG A 42 4.16 8.12 4.64
CA ARG A 42 3.51 6.85 5.01
C ARG A 42 3.46 5.93 3.80
N VAL A 43 3.55 4.63 4.03
CA VAL A 43 3.33 3.59 3.03
C VAL A 43 2.32 2.58 3.56
N TYR A 44 1.28 2.28 2.78
CA TYR A 44 0.39 1.16 3.00
C TYR A 44 0.77 0.04 2.05
N ALA A 45 1.37 -1.03 2.57
CA ALA A 45 1.72 -2.22 1.82
C ALA A 45 0.53 -3.19 1.87
N THR A 46 -0.14 -3.44 0.74
CA THR A 46 -1.40 -4.17 0.74
C THR A 46 -1.41 -5.39 -0.18
N ASP A 47 -2.03 -6.46 0.29
CA ASP A 47 -2.23 -7.71 -0.44
C ASP A 47 -3.39 -8.50 0.21
N ILE A 48 -3.70 -9.68 -0.31
CA ILE A 48 -4.66 -10.62 0.29
C ILE A 48 -3.94 -11.85 0.85
N GLY A 49 -4.43 -12.40 1.97
CA GLY A 49 -3.95 -13.66 2.53
C GLY A 49 -2.93 -13.50 3.65
N ASP A 50 -3.25 -14.06 4.81
CA ASP A 50 -2.47 -13.96 6.05
C ASP A 50 -0.99 -14.33 5.88
N ASP A 51 -0.69 -15.42 5.17
CA ASP A 51 0.69 -15.87 4.98
C ASP A 51 1.50 -14.90 4.11
N ILE A 52 0.87 -14.31 3.10
CA ILE A 52 1.50 -13.31 2.22
C ILE A 52 1.78 -12.04 3.03
N LEU A 53 0.79 -11.54 3.77
CA LEU A 53 0.92 -10.36 4.61
C LEU A 53 1.93 -10.55 5.74
N LYS A 54 1.96 -11.73 6.37
CA LYS A 54 2.96 -12.09 7.38
C LYS A 54 4.36 -12.15 6.79
N ASN A 55 4.52 -12.73 5.60
CA ASN A 55 5.81 -12.75 4.91
C ASN A 55 6.28 -11.34 4.54
N CYS A 56 5.40 -10.50 4.01
CA CYS A 56 5.65 -9.08 3.75
C CYS A 56 6.14 -8.39 5.02
N TYR A 57 5.39 -8.51 6.12
CA TYR A 57 5.73 -7.92 7.42
C TYR A 57 7.11 -8.38 7.91
N LEU A 58 7.42 -9.68 7.84
CA LEU A 58 8.72 -10.20 8.25
C LEU A 58 9.86 -9.67 7.36
N ASN A 59 9.68 -9.65 6.04
CA ASN A 59 10.67 -9.13 5.10
C ASN A 59 10.98 -7.66 5.35
N LEU A 60 9.95 -6.86 5.62
CA LEU A 60 10.12 -5.46 6.02
C LEU A 60 10.97 -5.39 7.30
N ASN A 61 10.58 -6.10 8.36
CA ASN A 61 11.28 -6.04 9.65
C ASN A 61 12.75 -6.49 9.55
N TYR A 62 13.06 -7.52 8.78
CA TYR A 62 14.46 -7.94 8.55
C TYR A 62 15.30 -6.83 7.90
N ASN A 63 14.66 -5.93 7.15
CA ASN A 63 15.31 -4.84 6.44
C ASN A 63 15.10 -3.47 7.08
N GLU A 64 14.63 -3.41 8.33
CA GLU A 64 14.43 -2.14 9.06
C GLU A 64 15.72 -1.28 9.11
N HIS A 65 16.89 -1.93 9.15
CA HIS A 65 18.20 -1.27 9.12
C HIS A 65 18.42 -0.36 7.90
N LEU A 66 17.65 -0.53 6.82
CA LEU A 66 17.69 0.35 5.64
C LEU A 66 16.99 1.70 5.88
N LEU A 67 16.15 1.81 6.91
CA LEU A 67 15.35 3.01 7.23
C LEU A 67 16.02 3.95 8.24
N ALA A 68 17.35 4.05 8.21
CA ALA A 68 18.16 4.99 8.99
C ALA A 68 17.65 5.20 10.44
N ASN A 69 16.98 6.34 10.70
CA ASN A 69 16.53 6.77 12.03
C ASN A 69 15.00 6.67 12.22
N ARG A 70 14.27 6.00 11.32
CA ARG A 70 12.82 5.84 11.42
C ARG A 70 12.51 4.36 11.61
N SER A 71 11.69 4.05 12.63
CA SER A 71 11.12 2.72 12.81
C SER A 71 10.31 2.34 11.58
N ILE A 72 10.48 1.11 11.09
CA ILE A 72 9.75 0.64 9.91
C ILE A 72 8.24 0.65 10.14
N TYR A 73 7.83 0.37 11.37
CA TYR A 73 6.43 0.33 11.80
C TYR A 73 5.77 1.71 11.79
N ASP A 74 6.56 2.79 11.92
CA ASP A 74 6.04 4.16 11.86
C ASP A 74 5.78 4.59 10.41
N ILE A 75 6.55 4.07 9.45
CA ILE A 75 6.43 4.45 8.04
C ILE A 75 5.48 3.52 7.30
N ILE A 76 5.67 2.20 7.43
CA ILE A 76 5.00 1.19 6.62
C ILE A 76 3.94 0.47 7.47
N ARG A 77 2.71 0.41 6.95
CA ARG A 77 1.60 -0.35 7.52
C ARG A 77 1.19 -1.44 6.56
N VAL A 78 1.33 -2.69 6.98
CA VAL A 78 0.86 -3.85 6.21
C VAL A 78 -0.63 -4.06 6.47
N ARG A 79 -1.45 -4.03 5.42
CA ARG A 79 -2.91 -4.18 5.54
C ARG A 79 -3.48 -5.12 4.49
N GLU A 80 -4.49 -5.88 4.88
CA GLU A 80 -5.23 -6.73 3.95
C GLU A 80 -6.10 -5.87 3.02
N LEU A 81 -5.97 -6.04 1.71
CA LEU A 81 -6.82 -5.36 0.74
C LEU A 81 -7.18 -6.32 -0.39
N ASN A 82 -8.39 -6.87 -0.32
CA ASN A 82 -8.98 -7.63 -1.41
C ASN A 82 -9.64 -6.67 -2.40
N TRP A 83 -9.13 -6.62 -3.64
CA TRP A 83 -9.64 -5.70 -4.66
C TRP A 83 -11.11 -5.97 -5.02
N LEU A 84 -11.58 -7.21 -4.86
CA LEU A 84 -12.97 -7.60 -5.12
C LEU A 84 -13.96 -6.98 -4.11
N ASP A 85 -13.50 -6.69 -2.91
CA ASP A 85 -14.33 -6.07 -1.85
C ASP A 85 -14.37 -4.53 -1.99
N GLY A 86 -13.52 -3.99 -2.87
CA GLY A 86 -13.40 -2.55 -3.13
C GLY A 86 -12.66 -1.81 -2.02
N ILE A 87 -12.89 -0.50 -1.93
CA ILE A 87 -12.19 0.33 -0.95
C ILE A 87 -12.66 0.00 0.49
N PRO A 88 -11.73 -0.17 1.46
CA PRO A 88 -12.08 -0.41 2.86
C PRO A 88 -12.92 0.73 3.44
N LYS A 89 -14.04 0.39 4.09
CA LYS A 89 -15.02 1.38 4.58
C LYS A 89 -14.86 1.67 6.08
N LEU A 90 -15.06 2.93 6.46
CA LEU A 90 -14.89 3.48 7.82
C LEU A 90 -15.86 2.87 8.87
N ASP A 91 -17.00 2.40 8.42
CA ASP A 91 -18.10 1.83 9.20
C ASP A 91 -18.03 0.30 9.32
N SER A 92 -17.02 -0.33 8.74
CA SER A 92 -16.82 -1.76 8.93
C SER A 92 -16.42 -2.02 10.39
N ASN A 93 -17.36 -2.58 11.16
CA ASN A 93 -17.06 -3.43 12.31
C ASN A 93 -16.29 -4.68 11.85
N SER A 94 -15.18 -4.51 11.13
CA SER A 94 -14.33 -5.57 10.59
C SER A 94 -13.41 -6.10 11.68
N ALA A 95 -14.02 -6.47 12.80
CA ALA A 95 -13.46 -7.35 13.80
C ALA A 95 -14.46 -8.48 14.04
N ALA A 96 -14.74 -9.31 13.04
CA ALA A 96 -15.41 -10.60 13.24
C ALA A 96 -15.42 -11.42 11.95
N GLY A 97 -14.29 -12.05 11.61
CA GLY A 97 -14.26 -13.07 10.56
C GLY A 97 -12.92 -13.79 10.45
N THR A 98 -11.82 -13.05 10.55
CA THR A 98 -10.47 -13.61 10.40
C THR A 98 -9.74 -13.59 11.73
N ILE A 99 -9.05 -14.69 12.04
CA ILE A 99 -8.44 -15.00 13.34
C ILE A 99 -7.23 -14.08 13.64
N ASN A 100 -6.85 -13.19 12.72
CA ASN A 100 -5.75 -12.24 12.87
C ASN A 100 -6.18 -10.78 12.64
N ALA A 101 -6.50 -10.07 13.72
CA ALA A 101 -6.71 -8.62 13.71
C ALA A 101 -5.44 -7.81 13.34
N GLN A 102 -4.29 -8.45 13.10
CA GLN A 102 -3.00 -7.80 12.89
C GLN A 102 -2.95 -6.94 11.62
N PHE A 103 -3.53 -7.43 10.52
CA PHE A 103 -3.48 -6.76 9.21
C PHE A 103 -4.80 -6.08 8.83
N SER A 104 -5.77 -6.06 9.74
CA SER A 104 -7.03 -5.34 9.55
C SER A 104 -6.81 -3.83 9.52
N TRP A 105 -7.65 -3.13 8.77
CA TRP A 105 -7.63 -1.66 8.72
C TRP A 105 -8.08 -1.06 10.04
N LEU A 106 -7.29 -0.15 10.59
CA LEU A 106 -7.69 0.65 11.74
C LEU A 106 -8.39 1.92 11.27
N LYS A 107 -9.19 2.53 12.16
CA LYS A 107 -9.89 3.79 11.87
C LYS A 107 -8.95 4.88 11.35
N ASP A 108 -7.79 5.04 11.98
CA ASP A 108 -6.80 6.04 11.56
C ASP A 108 -6.17 5.70 10.21
N ASP A 109 -6.01 4.40 9.89
CA ASP A 109 -5.52 3.96 8.58
C ASP A 109 -6.51 4.36 7.48
N LEU A 110 -7.81 4.17 7.75
CA LEU A 110 -8.86 4.55 6.82
C LEU A 110 -8.91 6.06 6.63
N LEU A 111 -8.87 6.85 7.71
CA LEU A 111 -8.83 8.31 7.60
C LEU A 111 -7.63 8.78 6.75
N GLU A 112 -6.44 8.21 6.95
CA GLU A 112 -5.28 8.51 6.10
C GLU A 112 -5.46 8.04 4.65
N LEU A 113 -6.07 6.86 4.42
CA LEU A 113 -6.38 6.37 3.08
C LEU A 113 -7.31 7.32 2.32
N TYR A 114 -8.39 7.77 2.96
CA TYR A 114 -9.37 8.67 2.35
C TYR A 114 -8.82 10.08 2.12
N ASP A 115 -8.15 10.65 3.12
CA ASP A 115 -7.81 12.09 3.13
C ASP A 115 -6.37 12.40 2.70
N CYS A 116 -5.44 11.45 2.83
CA CYS A 116 -4.01 11.72 2.70
C CYS A 116 -3.33 10.95 1.57
N VAL A 117 -3.72 9.70 1.29
CA VAL A 117 -3.12 8.90 0.20
C VAL A 117 -3.24 9.64 -1.12
N ASP A 118 -2.08 9.88 -1.73
CA ASP A 118 -1.94 10.66 -2.97
C ASP A 118 -1.07 9.97 -4.02
N THR A 119 -0.48 8.82 -3.68
CA THR A 119 0.37 8.04 -4.57
C THR A 119 -0.04 6.58 -4.51
N ILE A 120 -0.35 5.99 -5.66
CA ILE A 120 -0.62 4.55 -5.81
C ILE A 120 0.56 3.94 -6.55
N ILE A 121 1.07 2.82 -6.03
CA ILE A 121 2.11 1.99 -6.64
C ILE A 121 1.48 0.63 -6.90
N ALA A 122 1.70 0.05 -8.08
CA ALA A 122 1.28 -1.31 -8.36
C ALA A 122 2.32 -1.97 -9.27
N CYS A 123 2.79 -3.18 -8.94
CA CYS A 123 3.88 -3.83 -9.67
C CYS A 123 3.47 -5.22 -10.13
N ASP A 124 3.53 -5.53 -11.42
CA ASP A 124 3.16 -6.85 -11.97
C ASP A 124 1.74 -7.32 -11.56
N VAL A 125 0.77 -6.40 -11.42
CA VAL A 125 -0.59 -6.70 -10.93
C VAL A 125 -1.60 -7.09 -12.01
N ILE A 126 -1.20 -7.11 -13.29
CA ILE A 126 -2.06 -7.47 -14.42
C ILE A 126 -1.70 -8.87 -14.89
N TYR A 127 -2.51 -9.85 -14.49
CA TYR A 127 -2.29 -11.26 -14.83
C TYR A 127 -3.57 -12.10 -14.94
N ASP A 128 -4.72 -11.59 -14.48
CA ASP A 128 -6.03 -12.24 -14.55
C ASP A 128 -7.12 -11.20 -14.84
N ASP A 129 -8.10 -11.54 -15.69
CA ASP A 129 -9.13 -10.60 -16.17
C ASP A 129 -10.06 -10.12 -15.04
N ASN A 130 -10.41 -11.01 -14.10
CA ASN A 130 -11.28 -10.68 -12.99
C ASN A 130 -10.53 -9.76 -12.01
N GLN A 131 -9.28 -10.10 -11.68
CA GLN A 131 -8.41 -9.26 -10.86
C GLN A 131 -8.14 -7.90 -11.50
N THR A 132 -7.92 -7.87 -12.81
CA THR A 132 -7.71 -6.61 -13.56
C THR A 132 -8.93 -5.71 -13.48
N SER A 133 -10.13 -6.26 -13.64
CA SER A 133 -11.38 -5.50 -13.55
C SER A 133 -11.61 -4.93 -12.13
N ALA A 134 -11.33 -5.73 -11.10
CA ALA A 134 -11.42 -5.32 -9.71
C ALA A 134 -10.40 -4.23 -9.37
N LEU A 135 -9.13 -4.41 -9.78
CA LEU A 135 -8.05 -3.45 -9.61
C LEU A 135 -8.40 -2.09 -10.24
N LEU A 136 -8.87 -2.07 -11.49
CA LEU A 136 -9.22 -0.83 -12.18
C LEU A 136 -10.38 -0.11 -11.51
N THR A 137 -11.37 -0.86 -11.00
CA THR A 137 -12.49 -0.31 -10.23
C THR A 137 -11.98 0.31 -8.93
N LEU A 138 -11.15 -0.40 -8.18
CA LEU A 138 -10.54 0.09 -6.94
C LEU A 138 -9.69 1.36 -7.17
N ILE A 139 -8.83 1.36 -8.20
CA ILE A 139 -8.01 2.53 -8.55
C ILE A 139 -8.91 3.71 -8.87
N LYS A 140 -9.95 3.52 -9.68
CA LYS A 140 -10.91 4.57 -10.01
C LYS A 140 -11.55 5.14 -8.75
N ASP A 141 -12.02 4.28 -7.85
CA ASP A 141 -12.64 4.69 -6.59
C ASP A 141 -11.66 5.53 -5.75
N ILE A 142 -10.43 5.05 -5.55
CA ILE A 142 -9.38 5.77 -4.82
C ILE A 142 -9.08 7.12 -5.46
N LEU A 143 -8.95 7.19 -6.79
CA LEU A 143 -8.67 8.43 -7.51
C LEU A 143 -9.82 9.44 -7.38
N THR A 144 -11.07 8.98 -7.26
CA THR A 144 -12.25 9.85 -7.12
C THR A 144 -12.58 10.27 -5.69
N LEU A 145 -11.93 9.69 -4.67
CA LEU A 145 -12.10 10.13 -3.29
C LEU A 145 -11.78 11.63 -3.17
N ARG A 146 -12.53 12.36 -2.36
CA ARG A 146 -12.32 13.80 -2.20
C ARG A 146 -10.98 14.05 -1.50
N ASN A 147 -9.98 14.54 -2.22
CA ASN A 147 -8.70 14.94 -1.63
C ASN A 147 -8.58 16.47 -1.64
N SER A 148 -8.30 17.07 -0.49
CA SER A 148 -8.30 18.53 -0.33
C SER A 148 -6.95 19.20 -0.65
N LYS A 149 -5.88 18.42 -0.89
CA LYS A 149 -4.51 18.99 -0.89
C LYS A 149 -3.69 18.73 -2.16
N ASN A 150 -3.86 17.60 -2.87
CA ASN A 150 -3.07 17.27 -4.06
C ASN A 150 -3.85 16.37 -5.05
N SER A 151 -3.50 16.41 -6.33
CA SER A 151 -3.94 15.39 -7.29
C SER A 151 -3.25 14.06 -7.00
N ARG A 152 -4.03 12.96 -7.03
CA ARG A 152 -3.48 11.61 -6.85
C ARG A 152 -2.71 11.16 -8.10
N LYS A 153 -1.63 10.41 -7.88
CA LYS A 153 -0.77 9.84 -8.95
C LYS A 153 -0.80 8.32 -8.87
N LEU A 154 -0.76 7.67 -10.03
CA LEU A 154 -0.63 6.22 -10.17
C LEU A 154 0.68 5.90 -10.89
N PHE A 155 1.43 4.95 -10.35
CA PHE A 155 2.63 4.35 -10.95
C PHE A 155 2.39 2.84 -11.06
N MET A 156 2.35 2.32 -12.28
CA MET A 156 2.11 0.91 -12.60
C MET A 156 2.98 0.46 -13.77
#